data_AF-A0A2D5N7E8-F1
#
_entry.id   AF-A0A2D5N7E8-F1
#
_cell.length_a   1.000
_cell.length_b   1.000
_cell.length_c   1.000
_cell.angle_alpha   90.00
_cell.angle_beta   90.00
_cell.angle_gamma   90.00
#
_symmetry.space_group_name_H-M   'P 1'
#
loop_
_entity.id
_entity.type
_entity.pdbx_description
1 polymer ?
#
loop_
_entity_poly.entity_id
_entity_poly.type
_entity_poly.pdbx_seq_one_letter_code
_entity_poly.pdbx_strand_id
1 'polypeptide(L)' 'EFLVRCSKGTYIRSLAHDFGKVLQSGSHLIYLRRTKIGTFSIEDSYHMNSVYDENSPKNISIKLN' A
#
# COMPACT_ATOMS: atom_id res chain seq x y z
N GLU A 1 7.64 9.34 10.20
CA GLU A 1 6.96 8.19 9.56
C GLU A 1 6.19 7.41 10.62
N PHE A 2 5.05 6.78 10.29
CA PHE A 2 4.30 5.92 11.22
C PHE A 2 3.70 4.72 10.49
N LEU A 3 3.47 3.63 11.22
CA LEU A 3 2.76 2.45 10.75
C LEU A 3 1.37 2.41 11.38
N VAL A 4 0.38 1.91 10.62
CA VAL A 4 -1.00 1.80 11.09
C VAL A 4 -1.58 0.45 10.69
N ARG A 5 -2.14 -0.26 11.66
CA ARG A 5 -3.00 -1.42 11.44
C ARG A 5 -4.45 -0.96 11.62
N CYS A 6 -5.25 -1.11 10.59
CA CYS A 6 -6.63 -0.66 10.59
C CYS A 6 -7.56 -1.69 9.94
N SER A 7 -8.86 -1.55 10.15
CA SER A 7 -9.86 -2.36 9.45
C SER A 7 -9.98 -1.93 7.98
N LYS A 8 -10.71 -2.72 7.19
CA LYS A 8 -11.17 -2.27 5.87
C LYS A 8 -12.00 -0.99 6.01
N GLY A 9 -11.90 -0.10 5.03
CA GLY A 9 -12.66 1.15 5.00
C GLY A 9 -12.05 2.32 5.78
N THR A 10 -10.93 2.12 6.50
CA THR A 10 -10.24 3.24 7.15
C THR A 10 -9.56 4.14 6.11
N TYR A 11 -9.91 5.43 6.10
CA TYR A 11 -9.29 6.43 5.24
C TYR A 11 -8.08 7.06 5.94
N ILE A 12 -6.87 6.62 5.58
CA ILE A 12 -5.62 7.15 6.18
C ILE A 12 -5.45 8.66 5.96
N ARG A 13 -6.03 9.21 4.88
CA ARG A 13 -6.04 10.65 4.62
C ARG A 13 -6.83 11.42 5.68
N SER A 14 -7.96 10.88 6.12
CA SER A 14 -8.76 11.48 7.21
C SER A 14 -8.01 11.41 8.54
N LEU A 15 -7.32 10.30 8.81
CA LEU A 15 -6.46 10.18 9.98
C LEU A 15 -5.35 11.25 10.00
N ALA A 16 -4.69 11.49 8.86
CA ALA A 16 -3.66 12.53 8.75
C ALA A 16 -4.23 13.94 8.98
N HIS A 17 -5.45 14.22 8.50
CA HIS A 17 -6.16 15.47 8.75
C HIS A 17 -6.50 15.66 10.24
N ASP A 18 -6.99 14.61 10.89
CA ASP A 18 -7.36 14.66 12.30
C ASP A 18 -6.13 14.83 13.21
N PHE A 19 -4.97 14.28 12.84
CA PHE A 19 -3.70 14.61 13.52
C PHE A 19 -3.39 16.11 13.47
N GLY A 20 -3.58 16.77 12.33
CA GLY A 20 -3.43 18.21 12.22
C GLY A 20 -4.33 18.96 13.21
N LYS A 21 -5.63 18.61 13.23
CA LYS A 21 -6.60 19.22 14.17
C LYS A 21 -6.16 19.10 15.63
N VAL A 22 -5.75 17.91 16.06
CA VAL A 22 -5.33 17.66 17.46
C VAL A 22 -4.08 18.45 17.81
N LEU A 23 -3.16 18.60 16.85
CA LEU A 23 -1.93 19.38 17.00
C LEU A 23 -2.15 20.89 16.80
N GLN A 24 -3.39 21.34 16.58
CA GLN A 24 -3.74 22.74 16.28
C GLN A 24 -2.97 23.32 15.08
N SER A 25 -2.74 22.48 14.06
CA SER A 25 -2.03 22.82 12.83
C SER A 25 -2.67 22.15 11.60
N GLY A 26 -2.22 22.50 10.39
CA GLY A 26 -2.61 21.81 9.17
C GLY A 26 -1.80 20.53 8.96
N SER A 27 -2.44 19.47 8.48
CA SER A 27 -1.75 18.24 8.09
C SER A 27 -2.45 17.57 6.91
N HIS A 28 -1.66 16.98 6.02
CA HIS A 28 -2.16 16.18 4.92
C HIS A 28 -1.20 15.02 4.63
N LEU A 29 -1.75 13.96 4.04
CA LEU A 29 -1.00 12.76 3.69
C LEU A 29 -0.16 13.01 2.42
N ILE A 30 1.16 12.93 2.53
CA ILE A 30 2.09 13.12 1.39
C ILE A 30 2.49 11.83 0.68
N TYR A 31 2.50 10.71 1.42
CA TYR A 31 2.91 9.40 0.93
C TYR A 31 2.18 8.32 1.71
N LEU A 32 1.79 7.25 1.01
CA LEU A 32 1.17 6.08 1.62
C LEU A 32 1.61 4.82 0.90
N ARG A 33 2.17 3.88 1.65
CA ARG A 33 2.48 2.53 1.18
C ARG A 33 1.68 1.54 2.00
N ARG A 34 0.81 0.77 1.34
CA ARG A 34 0.10 -0.33 1.98
C ARG A 34 0.99 -1.55 2.00
N THR A 35 1.38 -2.01 3.19
CA THR A 35 2.29 -3.15 3.35
C THR A 35 1.56 -4.50 3.52
N LYS A 36 0.28 -4.50 3.93
CA LYS A 36 -0.47 -5.73 4.19
C LYS A 36 -1.97 -5.58 3.93
N ILE A 37 -2.60 -6.66 3.47
CA ILE A 37 -4.07 -6.82 3.37
C ILE A 37 -4.42 -8.23 3.84
N GLY A 38 -5.00 -8.37 5.04
CA GLY A 38 -5.29 -9.69 5.59
C GLY A 38 -4.02 -10.55 5.65
N THR A 39 -3.99 -11.66 4.92
CA THR A 39 -2.85 -12.57 4.81
C THR A 39 -1.82 -12.17 3.74
N PHE A 40 -2.15 -11.24 2.84
CA PHE A 40 -1.26 -10.83 1.75
C PHE A 40 -0.30 -9.73 2.20
N SER A 41 1.00 -9.95 2.01
CA SER A 41 2.06 -8.99 2.33
C SER A 41 2.67 -8.38 1.07
N ILE A 42 3.23 -7.17 1.18
CA ILE A 42 3.91 -6.51 0.06
C ILE A 42 5.22 -7.21 -0.32
N GLU A 43 5.85 -7.90 0.61
CA GLU A 43 7.05 -8.72 0.39
C GLU A 43 6.75 -9.87 -0.59
N ASP A 44 5.51 -10.37 -0.57
CA ASP A 44 5.02 -11.42 -1.47
C ASP A 44 4.46 -10.86 -2.78
N SER A 45 4.40 -9.53 -2.94
CA SER A 45 3.84 -8.91 -4.14
C SER A 45 4.70 -9.12 -5.39
N TYR A 46 4.04 -9.02 -6.54
CA TYR A 46 4.62 -9.07 -7.87
C TYR A 46 4.76 -7.65 -8.42
N HIS A 47 5.85 -7.38 -9.15
CA HIS A 47 5.98 -6.13 -9.89
C HIS A 47 5.18 -6.22 -11.19
N MET A 48 4.59 -5.12 -11.66
CA MET A 48 3.78 -5.16 -12.89
C MET A 48 4.55 -5.72 -14.10
N ASN A 49 5.84 -5.41 -14.20
CA ASN A 49 6.68 -5.91 -15.29
C ASN A 49 6.79 -7.45 -15.31
N SER A 50 6.60 -8.12 -14.17
CA SER A 50 6.66 -9.59 -14.08
C SER A 50 5.44 -10.29 -14.68
N VAL A 51 4.45 -9.53 -15.14
CA VAL A 51 3.31 -10.02 -15.92
C VAL A 51 3.70 -10.25 -17.38
N TYR A 52 4.68 -9.51 -17.90
CA TYR A 52 5.06 -9.51 -19.31
C TYR A 52 6.48 -10.03 -19.58
N ASP A 53 7.36 -9.95 -18.57
CA ASP A 53 8.76 -10.35 -18.70
C ASP A 53 8.99 -11.73 -18.09
N GLU A 54 9.30 -12.70 -18.94
CA GLU A 54 9.64 -14.08 -18.57
C GLU A 54 10.96 -14.20 -17.78
N ASN A 55 11.75 -13.13 -17.68
CA ASN A 55 13.02 -13.13 -16.94
C ASN A 55 12.89 -12.46 -15.56
N SER A 56 11.68 -12.10 -15.13
CA SER A 56 11.47 -11.44 -13.84
C SER A 56 11.67 -12.43 -12.67
N PRO A 57 12.26 -12.02 -11.53
CA PRO A 57 12.52 -12.90 -10.39
C PRO A 57 11.24 -13.46 -9.72
N LYS A 58 10.06 -13.01 -10.14
CA LYS A 58 8.75 -13.56 -9.75
C LYS A 58 7.81 -13.58 -10.96
N ASN A 59 8.01 -14.51 -11.88
CA ASN A 59 7.15 -14.65 -13.06
C ASN A 59 5.77 -15.15 -12.68
N ILE A 60 4.73 -14.46 -13.16
CA ILE A 60 3.38 -15.04 -13.13
C ILE A 60 3.28 -15.88 -14.41
N SER A 61 3.08 -17.20 -14.28
CA SER A 61 2.88 -18.11 -15.42
C SER A 61 1.52 -17.88 -16.09
N ILE A 62 1.28 -16.69 -16.62
CA ILE A 62 0.10 -16.40 -17.44
C ILE A 62 0.46 -16.80 -18.86
N LYS A 63 -0.06 -17.93 -19.34
CA LYS A 63 -0.03 -18.22 -20.77
C LYS A 63 -0.96 -17.21 -21.45
N LEU A 64 -0.37 -16.19 -22.08
CA LEU A 64 -1.11 -15.35 -23.02
C LEU A 64 -1.50 -16.26 -24.21
N ASN A 65 -2.79 -16.25 -24.53
CA ASN A 65 -3.41 -17.11 -25.53
C ASN A 65 -3.22 -16.53 -26.93
#